data_AF-A0A1C4ZWH9-F1
#
_entry.id   AF-A0A1C4ZWH9-F1
#
_cell.length_a   1.000
_cell.length_b   1.000
_cell.length_c   1.000
_cell.angle_alpha   90.00
_cell.angle_beta   90.00
_cell.angle_gamma   90.00
#
_symmetry.space_group_name_H-M   'P 1'
#
loop_
_entity.id
_entity.type
_entity.pdbx_description
1 polymer ?
#
loop_
_entity_poly.entity_id
_entity_poly.type
_entity_poly.pdbx_seq_one_letter_code
_entity_poly.pdbx_strand_id
1 'polypeptide(L)' 'MELVGAHEIRVMLGNISKQRVYVITSHRNFPEPVADLMQGKVWRKSDVEQWIKQHRPDLATD' A
#
# COMPACT_ATOMS: atom_id res chain seq x y z
N MET A 1 14.53 -8.26 0.79
CA MET A 1 13.06 -8.18 0.67
C MET A 1 12.63 -6.97 1.47
N GLU A 2 12.11 -5.92 0.82
CA GLU A 2 11.64 -4.70 1.49
C GLU A 2 10.14 -4.82 1.82
N LEU A 3 9.79 -4.49 3.05
CA LEU A 3 8.42 -4.49 3.56
C LEU A 3 7.96 -3.08 3.89
N VAL A 4 6.67 -2.83 3.70
CA VAL A 4 6.01 -1.56 4.01
C VAL A 4 4.78 -1.81 4.87
N GLY A 5 4.54 -0.93 5.83
CA GLY A 5 3.31 -0.89 6.61
C GLY A 5 2.32 0.12 6.02
N ALA A 6 1.18 0.28 6.70
CA ALA A 6 0.15 1.21 6.27
C ALA A 6 0.63 2.67 6.23
N HIS A 7 1.62 3.05 7.05
CA HIS A 7 2.16 4.41 7.04
C HIS A 7 3.02 4.67 5.80
N GLU A 8 3.90 3.75 5.43
CA GLU A 8 4.72 3.87 4.22
C GLU A 8 3.84 3.87 2.97
N ILE A 9 2.84 2.99 2.92
CA ILE A 9 1.85 2.95 1.82
C ILE A 9 1.11 4.28 1.70
N ARG A 10 0.80 4.95 2.82
CA ARG A 10 0.20 6.29 2.82
C ARG A 10 1.07 7.30 2.07
N VAL A 11 2.38 7.29 2.32
CA VAL A 11 3.34 8.19 1.68
C VAL A 11 3.43 7.88 0.19
N MET A 12 3.52 6.59 -0.17
CA MET A 12 3.53 6.13 -1.57
C MET A 12 2.27 6.53 -2.34
N LEU A 13 1.13 6.66 -1.67
CA LEU A 13 -0.15 7.07 -2.26
C LEU A 13 -0.36 8.60 -2.26
N GLY A 14 0.70 9.41 -2.17
CA GLY A 14 0.58 10.87 -2.16
C GLY A 14 0.10 11.46 -0.83
N ASN A 15 0.45 10.82 0.29
CA ASN A 15 0.19 11.31 1.64
C ASN A 15 -1.29 11.45 2.04
N ILE A 16 -2.17 10.62 1.46
CA ILE A 16 -3.62 10.56 1.72
C ILE A 16 -3.99 10.32 3.20
N SER A 17 -5.27 10.43 3.56
CA SER A 17 -5.70 10.17 4.94
C SER A 17 -5.51 8.71 5.37
N LYS A 18 -5.28 8.47 6.66
CA LYS A 18 -5.15 7.10 7.22
C LYS A 18 -6.39 6.25 6.94
N GLN A 19 -7.58 6.83 7.03
CA GLN A 19 -8.84 6.15 6.70
C GLN A 19 -8.87 5.71 5.23
N ARG A 20 -8.40 6.57 4.31
CA ARG A 20 -8.37 6.24 2.89
C ARG A 20 -7.39 5.11 2.59
N VAL A 21 -6.23 5.10 3.24
CA VAL A 21 -5.27 3.98 3.16
C VAL A 21 -5.93 2.69 3.61
N TYR A 22 -6.58 2.68 4.79
CA TYR A 22 -7.23 1.48 5.31
C TYR A 22 -8.28 0.91 4.36
N VAL A 23 -9.10 1.77 3.73
CA VAL A 23 -10.09 1.33 2.72
C VAL A 23 -9.40 0.70 1.50
N ILE A 24 -8.30 1.30 1.02
CA ILE A 24 -7.54 0.78 -0.11
C ILE A 24 -6.89 -0.57 0.25
N THR A 25 -6.19 -0.65 1.37
CA THR A 25 -5.45 -1.86 1.79
C THR A 25 -6.35 -3.01 2.22
N SER A 26 -7.62 -2.74 2.52
CA SER A 26 -8.63 -3.75 2.84
C SER A 26 -9.41 -4.22 1.60
N HIS A 27 -9.19 -3.60 0.44
CA HIS A 27 -9.89 -3.96 -0.78
C HIS A 27 -9.30 -5.25 -1.38
N ARG A 28 -10.15 -6.17 -1.85
CA ARG A 28 -9.74 -7.48 -2.42
C ARG A 28 -8.78 -7.44 -3.62
N ASN A 29 -8.69 -6.28 -4.27
CA ASN A 29 -7.79 -6.07 -5.42
C ASN A 29 -6.44 -5.48 -4.99
N PHE A 30 -6.26 -5.15 -3.71
CA PHE A 30 -4.98 -4.71 -3.16
C PHE A 30 -4.12 -5.94 -2.87
N PRO A 31 -2.77 -5.83 -2.93
CA PRO A 31 -1.89 -6.94 -2.61
C PRO A 31 -2.18 -7.59 -1.26
N GLU A 32 -2.07 -8.92 -1.21
CA GLU A 32 -2.18 -9.67 0.04
C GLU A 32 -1.01 -9.31 0.97
N PRO A 33 -1.26 -9.14 2.29
CA PRO A 33 -0.21 -8.87 3.25
C PRO A 33 0.70 -10.08 3.41
N VAL A 34 1.99 -9.81 3.66
CA VAL A 34 2.99 -10.85 3.95
C VAL A 34 2.86 -11.35 5.38
N ALA A 35 2.44 -10.48 6.29
CA ALA A 35 2.14 -10.83 7.66
C ALA A 35 1.07 -9.90 8.25
N ASP A 36 0.36 -10.42 9.24
CA ASP A 36 -0.54 -9.66 10.11
C ASP A 36 0.08 -9.60 11.50
N LEU A 37 0.55 -8.42 11.91
CA LEU A 37 1.22 -8.21 13.19
C LEU A 37 0.28 -7.50 14.16
N MET A 38 0.59 -7.54 15.46
CA MET A 38 -0.16 -6.76 16.47
C MET A 38 -0.21 -5.25 16.17
N GLN A 39 0.82 -4.72 15.49
CA GLN A 39 0.90 -3.32 15.08
C GLN A 39 0.20 -3.05 13.73
N GLY A 40 -0.24 -4.08 13.01
CA GLY A 40 -0.89 -4.00 11.71
C GLY A 40 -0.28 -4.91 10.65
N LYS A 41 -0.92 -4.91 9.49
CA LYS A 41 -0.49 -5.67 8.30
C LYS A 41 0.76 -5.05 7.66
N VAL A 42 1.60 -5.90 7.07
CA VAL A 42 2.77 -5.49 6.29
C VAL A 42 2.76 -6.17 4.91
N TRP A 43 3.22 -5.46 3.89
CA TRP A 43 3.19 -5.88 2.48
C TRP A 43 4.59 -5.87 1.87
N ARG A 44 4.79 -6.63 0.79
CA ARG A 44 5.99 -6.46 -0.04
C ARG A 44 5.90 -5.12 -0.74
N LYS A 45 6.94 -4.31 -0.63
CA LYS A 45 7.00 -3.01 -1.30
C LYS A 45 6.81 -3.14 -2.82
N SER A 46 7.43 -4.14 -3.43
CA SER A 46 7.32 -4.42 -4.88
C SER A 46 5.89 -4.65 -5.36
N ASP A 47 5.06 -5.29 -4.54
CA ASP A 47 3.68 -5.63 -4.91
C ASP A 47 2.80 -4.38 -4.83
N VAL A 48 3.05 -3.54 -3.82
CA VAL A 48 2.39 -2.23 -3.68
C VAL A 48 2.77 -1.29 -4.83
N GLU A 49 4.05 -1.21 -5.20
CA GLU A 49 4.52 -0.39 -6.32
C GLU A 49 3.88 -0.81 -7.64
N GLN A 50 3.82 -2.12 -7.92
CA GLN A 50 3.14 -2.65 -9.10
C GLN A 50 1.65 -2.31 -9.10
N TRP A 51 0.99 -2.44 -7.95
CA TRP A 51 -0.41 -2.09 -7.81
C TRP A 51 -0.66 -0.59 -8.08
N ILE A 52 0.18 0.29 -7.54
CA ILE A 52 0.10 1.74 -7.77
C ILE A 52 0.28 2.05 -9.26
N LYS A 53 1.28 1.48 -9.91
CA LYS A 53 1.51 1.66 -11.37
C LYS A 53 0.29 1.26 -12.20
N GLN A 54 -0.41 0.19 -11.81
CA GLN A 54 -1.58 -0.32 -12.54
C GLN A 54 -2.86 0.47 -12.27
N HIS A 55 -3.10 0.91 -11.03
CA HIS A 55 -4.40 1.45 -10.59
C HIS A 55 -4.39 2.96 -10.33
N ARG A 56 -3.20 3.57 -10.28
CA ARG A 56 -2.96 4.99 -9.96
C ARG A 56 -1.83 5.55 -10.84
N PRO A 57 -1.98 5.53 -12.18
CA PRO A 57 -0.93 6.00 -13.09
C PRO A 57 -0.56 7.47 -12.87
N ASP A 58 -1.48 8.28 -12.32
CA ASP A 58 -1.26 9.67 -11.92
C ASP A 58 -0.19 9.81 -10.81
N LEU A 59 -0.08 8.81 -9.93
CA LEU A 59 0.89 8.77 -8.84
C LEU A 59 2.20 8.07 -9.23
N ALA A 60 2.26 7.45 -10.41
CA ALA A 60 3.43 6.73 -10.91
C ALA A 60 4.41 7.63 -11.69
N THR A 61 4.20 8.95 -11.66
CA THR A 61 5.06 9.92 -12.34
C THR A 61 6.37 10.10 -11.56
N ASP A 62 7.50 9.96 -12.26
CA ASP A 62 8.90 9.97 -11.77
C ASP A 62 9.26 11.09 -10.79
#